data_AF-A0A355S7Z7-F1
#
_entry.id   AF-A0A355S7Z7-F1
#
_cell.length_a   1.000
_cell.length_b   1.000
_cell.length_c   1.000
_cell.angle_alpha   90.00
_cell.angle_beta   90.00
_cell.angle_gamma   90.00
#
_symmetry.space_group_name_H-M   'P 1'
#
loop_
_entity.id
_entity.type
_entity.pdbx_description
1 polymer ?
#
loop_
_entity_poly.entity_id
_entity_poly.type
_entity_poly.pdbx_seq_one_letter_code
_entity_poly.pdbx_strand_id
1 'polypeptide(L)'
;MGTSESAPPHWLHPHFIEAENLLRFERFMELCLYDEENGYYARNINSVGTGGDFSTTPSLSPVLAIALSQAITSSGLRDVIE
;
A
#
# COMPACT_ATOMS: atom_id res chain seq x y z
N MET A 1 6.05 -23.54 -19.52
CA MET A 1 6.25 -22.26 -20.20
C MET A 1 6.32 -21.19 -19.12
N GLY A 2 7.53 -20.88 -18.65
CA GLY A 2 7.72 -19.75 -17.75
C GLY A 2 7.47 -18.50 -18.55
N THR A 3 6.44 -17.73 -18.18
CA THR A 3 6.24 -16.40 -18.73
C THR A 3 7.49 -15.59 -18.44
N SER A 4 8.08 -15.02 -19.50
CA SER A 4 9.12 -13.99 -19.47
C SER A 4 9.03 -13.20 -18.18
N GLU A 5 10.10 -13.23 -17.38
CA GLU A 5 10.30 -12.28 -16.28
C GLU A 5 10.20 -10.89 -16.92
N SER A 6 9.04 -10.25 -16.72
CA SER A 6 8.63 -9.10 -17.51
C SER A 6 9.52 -7.93 -17.13
N ALA A 7 10.16 -7.31 -18.14
CA ALA A 7 10.81 -6.03 -17.98
C ALA A 7 9.94 -5.07 -17.14
N PRO A 8 10.54 -4.14 -16.39
CA PRO A 8 9.78 -3.14 -15.64
C PRO A 8 8.70 -2.55 -16.55
N PRO A 9 7.46 -2.37 -16.06
CA PRO A 9 6.41 -1.77 -16.86
C PRO A 9 6.90 -0.45 -17.45
N HIS A 10 6.52 -0.17 -18.70
CA HIS A 10 7.24 0.81 -19.51
C HIS A 10 7.32 2.22 -18.90
N TRP A 11 6.35 2.58 -18.05
CA TRP A 11 6.29 3.84 -17.33
C TRP A 11 7.40 4.01 -16.28
N LEU A 12 8.04 2.92 -15.84
CA LEU A 12 9.19 2.97 -14.94
C LEU A 12 10.52 3.25 -15.65
N HIS A 13 10.63 2.97 -16.95
CA HIS A 13 11.91 3.12 -17.69
C HIS A 13 12.54 4.50 -17.58
N PRO A 14 11.80 5.63 -17.69
CA PRO A 14 12.39 6.95 -17.56
C PRO A 14 13.08 7.16 -16.20
N HIS A 15 12.49 6.64 -15.11
CA HIS A 15 13.06 6.76 -13.77
C HIS A 15 14.35 5.95 -13.61
N PHE A 16 14.45 4.79 -14.27
CA PHE A 16 15.70 4.02 -14.28
C PHE A 16 16.77 4.72 -15.13
N ILE A 17 16.42 5.28 -16.30
CA ILE A 17 17.37 6.01 -17.15
C ILE A 17 17.92 7.23 -16.41
N GLU A 18 17.05 8.02 -15.76
CA GLU A 18 17.45 9.19 -14.97
C GLU A 18 18.38 8.81 -13.80
N ALA A 19 18.17 7.63 -13.21
CA ALA A 19 19.00 7.11 -12.13
C ALA A 19 20.22 6.31 -12.61
N GLU A 20 20.65 6.44 -13.87
CA GLU A 20 21.78 5.68 -14.46
C GLU A 20 21.64 4.16 -14.28
N ASN A 21 20.41 3.65 -14.41
CA ASN A 21 20.01 2.27 -14.14
C ASN A 21 20.23 1.79 -12.69
N LEU A 22 20.48 2.69 -11.74
CA LEU A 22 20.68 2.41 -10.32
C LEU A 22 19.62 3.12 -9.47
N LEU A 23 18.37 2.74 -9.66
CA LEU A 23 17.27 3.30 -8.88
C LEU A 23 17.28 2.78 -7.44
N ARG A 24 17.27 3.71 -6.46
CA ARG A 24 17.17 3.33 -5.04
C ARG A 24 15.85 2.60 -4.79
N PHE A 25 15.90 1.55 -3.98
CA PHE A 25 14.72 0.73 -3.68
C PHE A 25 13.57 1.55 -3.07
N GLU A 26 13.87 2.51 -2.19
CA GLU A 26 12.86 3.42 -1.63
C GLU A 26 12.10 4.19 -2.73
N ARG A 27 12.80 4.67 -3.76
CA ARG A 27 12.20 5.43 -4.87
C ARG A 27 11.42 4.51 -5.79
N PHE A 28 11.93 3.30 -6.03
CA PHE A 28 11.17 2.26 -6.73
C PHE A 28 9.85 1.96 -6.02
N MET A 29 9.89 1.73 -4.71
CA MET A 29 8.69 1.48 -3.90
C MET A 29 7.74 2.67 -3.92
N GLU A 30 8.25 3.89 -3.78
CA GLU A 30 7.46 5.12 -3.86
C GLU A 30 6.69 5.20 -5.19
N LEU A 31 7.37 4.97 -6.32
CA LEU A 31 6.74 4.95 -7.64
C LEU A 31 5.68 3.85 -7.74
N CYS A 32 6.04 2.61 -7.37
CA CYS A 32 5.11 1.47 -7.47
C CYS A 32 3.88 1.62 -6.58
N LEU A 33 4.01 2.27 -5.42
CA LEU A 33 2.92 2.39 -4.45
C LEU A 33 2.10 3.67 -4.64
N TYR A 34 2.72 4.79 -5.01
CA TYR A 34 2.12 6.11 -4.86
C TYR A 34 2.17 7.00 -6.11
N ASP A 35 2.74 6.54 -7.24
CA ASP A 35 2.60 7.27 -8.51
C ASP A 35 1.13 7.57 -8.82
N GLU A 36 0.80 8.80 -9.21
CA GLU A 36 -0.60 9.24 -9.32
C GLU A 36 -1.41 8.43 -10.34
N GLU A 37 -0.77 8.01 -11.44
CA GLU A 37 -1.43 7.27 -12.52
C GLU A 37 -1.27 5.75 -12.38
N ASN A 38 -0.11 5.29 -11.89
CA ASN A 38 0.30 3.88 -11.92
C ASN A 38 0.49 3.24 -10.55
N GLY A 39 0.54 4.04 -9.49
CA GLY A 39 0.76 3.58 -8.13
C GLY A 39 -0.37 2.70 -7.64
N TYR A 40 -0.02 1.64 -6.93
CA TYR A 40 -0.97 0.68 -6.38
C TYR A 40 -2.04 1.35 -5.51
N TYR A 41 -1.65 2.27 -4.61
CA TYR A 41 -2.58 2.96 -3.72
C TYR A 41 -3.24 4.21 -4.31
N ALA A 42 -2.76 4.72 -5.45
CA ALA A 42 -3.31 5.92 -6.09
C ALA A 42 -4.58 5.62 -6.90
N ARG A 43 -4.69 4.40 -7.41
CA ARG A 43 -5.92 3.91 -8.03
C ARG A 43 -6.91 3.58 -6.91
N ASN A 44 -8.18 3.95 -7.05
CA ASN A 44 -9.23 3.64 -6.06
C ASN A 44 -9.37 2.12 -5.88
N ILE A 45 -8.53 1.53 -5.03
CA ILE A 45 -8.30 0.08 -4.98
C ILE A 45 -9.45 -0.62 -4.27
N ASN A 46 -10.16 -1.45 -5.02
CA ASN A 46 -11.07 -2.46 -4.46
C ASN A 46 -10.32 -3.71 -3.98
N SER A 47 -8.98 -3.70 -4.01
CA SER A 47 -8.11 -4.82 -3.65
C SER A 47 -7.70 -4.83 -2.17
N VAL A 48 -8.27 -3.97 -1.32
CA VAL A 48 -8.14 -4.07 0.13
C VAL A 48 -9.47 -4.56 0.70
N GLY A 49 -9.43 -5.69 1.42
CA GLY A 49 -10.60 -6.29 2.05
C GLY A 49 -10.66 -7.80 1.88
N THR A 50 -11.76 -8.41 2.29
CA THR A 50 -11.91 -9.88 2.34
C THR A 50 -11.75 -10.58 0.99
N GLY A 51 -11.98 -9.86 -0.12
CA GLY A 51 -11.80 -10.35 -1.49
C GLY A 51 -10.67 -9.66 -2.26
N GLY A 52 -9.85 -8.88 -1.58
CA GLY A 52 -8.73 -8.16 -2.16
C GLY A 52 -7.41 -8.94 -2.13
N ASP A 53 -6.32 -8.28 -2.49
CA ASP A 53 -4.96 -8.82 -2.40
C ASP A 53 -4.56 -9.08 -0.94
N PHE A 54 -5.08 -8.26 -0.01
CA PHE A 54 -4.93 -8.44 1.42
C PHE A 54 -6.14 -7.92 2.19
N SER A 55 -6.32 -8.47 3.39
CA SER A 55 -7.31 -8.00 4.36
C SER A 55 -6.61 -7.32 5.53
N THR A 56 -7.24 -6.27 6.06
CA THR A 56 -6.88 -5.67 7.35
C THR A 56 -7.91 -6.08 8.40
N THR A 57 -7.57 -6.04 9.69
CA THR A 57 -8.53 -6.40 10.75
C THR A 57 -9.85 -5.62 10.66
N PRO A 58 -9.87 -4.29 10.38
CA PRO A 58 -11.11 -3.55 10.14
C PRO A 58 -11.97 -4.12 9.00
N SER A 59 -11.35 -4.67 7.94
CA SER A 59 -12.09 -5.25 6.81
C SER A 59 -12.75 -6.59 7.11
N LEU A 60 -12.32 -7.28 8.18
CA LEU A 60 -12.80 -8.62 8.54
C LEU A 60 -13.90 -8.61 9.61
N SER A 61 -13.84 -7.67 10.57
CA SER A 61 -14.74 -7.65 11.72
C SER A 61 -14.72 -6.31 12.47
N PRO A 62 -15.83 -5.89 13.12
CA PRO A 62 -15.87 -4.69 13.97
C PRO A 62 -15.09 -4.83 15.29
N VAL A 63 -14.53 -6.00 15.61
CA VAL A 63 -13.89 -6.27 16.92
C VAL A 63 -12.78 -5.29 17.26
N LEU A 64 -11.97 -4.87 16.28
CA LEU A 64 -10.88 -3.91 16.49
C LEU A 64 -11.43 -2.54 16.89
N ALA A 65 -12.45 -2.04 16.19
CA ALA A 65 -13.07 -0.75 16.49
C ALA A 65 -13.72 -0.74 17.89
N ILE A 66 -14.39 -1.83 18.27
CA ILE A 66 -14.99 -1.99 19.60
C ILE A 66 -13.90 -1.94 20.68
N ALA A 67 -12.85 -2.75 20.55
CA ALA A 67 -11.76 -2.81 21.52
C ALA A 67 -11.04 -1.46 21.64
N LEU A 68 -10.78 -0.79 20.52
CA LEU A 68 -10.14 0.53 20.50
C LEU A 68 -11.02 1.58 21.19
N SER A 69 -12.34 1.61 20.93
CA SER A 69 -13.26 2.54 21.59
C SER A 69 -13.30 2.36 23.11
N GLN A 70 -13.25 1.11 23.58
CA GLN A 70 -13.24 0.78 25.00
C GLN A 70 -11.91 1.20 25.63
N ALA A 71 -10.79 0.96 24.95
CA ALA A 71 -9.47 1.38 25.41
C ALA A 71 -9.40 2.91 25.53
N ILE A 72 -9.83 3.66 24.51
CA ILE A 72 -9.89 5.13 24.53
C ILE A 72 -10.73 5.64 25.71
N THR A 73 -11.93 5.08 25.88
CA THR A 73 -12.87 5.51 26.92
C THR A 73 -12.34 5.22 28.33
N SER A 74 -11.72 4.04 28.54
CA SER A 74 -11.29 3.59 29.86
C SER A 74 -9.95 4.17 30.31
N SER A 75 -9.03 4.42 29.37
CA SER A 75 -7.70 4.96 29.67
C SER A 75 -7.64 6.48 29.70
N GLY A 76 -8.63 7.16 29.12
CA GLY A 76 -8.59 8.60 28.89
C GLY A 76 -7.56 9.02 27.83
N LEU A 77 -7.05 8.09 27.02
CA LEU A 77 -6.22 8.37 25.85
C LEU A 77 -6.95 9.35 24.93
N ARG A 78 -6.28 10.44 24.57
CA ARG A 78 -6.81 11.47 23.65
C ARG A 78 -6.13 11.45 22.30
N ASP A 79 -5.00 10.76 22.21
CA ASP A 79 -4.17 10.68 21.02
C ASP A 79 -4.13 9.22 20.57
N VAL A 80 -4.74 8.96 19.42
CA VAL A 80 -4.60 7.71 18.68
C VAL A 80 -3.73 8.04 17.48
N ILE A 81 -2.58 7.38 17.37
CA ILE A 81 -1.75 7.44 16.16
C ILE A 81 -2.07 6.16 15.37
N GLU A 82 -2.72 6.33 14.23
CA GLU A 82 -2.90 5.31 13.19
C GLU A 82 -1.93 5.58 12.04
#